data_AF-A0A842NYA7-F1
#
_entry.id   AF-A0A842NYA7-F1
#
_cell.length_a   1.000
_cell.length_b   1.000
_cell.length_c   1.000
_cell.angle_alpha   90.00
_cell.angle_beta   90.00
_cell.angle_gamma   90.00
#
_symmetry.space_group_name_H-M   'P 1'
#
loop_
_entity.id
_entity.type
_entity.pdbx_description
1 polymer ?
#
loop_
_entity_poly.entity_id
_entity_poly.type
_entity_poly.pdbx_seq_one_letter_code
_entity_poly.pdbx_strand_id
1 'polypeptide(L)' 'MGQQEVFDFLRKNKGKWYTSREISAKLGVSIGSVTMSLKKLRKTNLIKYKNTGKRNTYEYRIG' A
#
# COMPACT_ATOMS: atom_id res chain seq x y z
N MET A 1 1.43 -12.48 -9.19
CA MET A 1 0.73 -12.07 -7.95
C MET A 1 1.38 -10.80 -7.40
N GLY A 2 0.63 -9.88 -6.76
CA GLY A 2 1.26 -8.75 -6.06
C GLY A 2 0.55 -7.39 -6.06
N GLN A 3 -0.32 -7.04 -7.03
CA GLN A 3 -1.04 -5.74 -7.00
C GLN A 3 -2.39 -5.84 -6.31
N GLN A 4 -3.15 -6.89 -6.62
CA GLN A 4 -4.48 -7.10 -6.07
C GLN A 4 -4.44 -7.40 -4.56
N GLU A 5 -3.49 -8.21 -4.10
CA GLU A 5 -3.33 -8.50 -2.66
C GLU A 5 -2.96 -7.25 -1.84
N VAL A 6 -2.09 -6.38 -2.39
CA VAL A 6 -1.74 -5.10 -1.74
C VAL A 6 -2.96 -4.19 -1.68
N PHE A 7 -3.76 -4.16 -2.74
CA PHE A 7 -5.01 -3.42 -2.78
C PHE A 7 -6.02 -3.97 -1.77
N ASP A 8 -6.24 -5.29 -1.75
CA ASP A 8 -7.17 -5.96 -0.84
C ASP A 8 -6.75 -5.80 0.62
N PHE A 9 -5.43 -5.83 0.91
CA PHE A 9 -4.91 -5.53 2.23
C PHE A 9 -5.27 -4.12 2.69
N LEU A 10 -5.02 -3.11 1.84
CA LEU A 10 -5.36 -1.72 2.15
C LEU A 10 -6.87 -1.53 2.28
N ARG A 11 -7.67 -2.19 1.43
CA ARG A 11 -9.13 -2.16 1.45
C ARG A 11 -9.69 -2.77 2.74
N LYS A 12 -9.19 -3.95 3.16
CA LYS A 12 -9.58 -4.61 4.41
C LYS A 12 -9.19 -3.80 5.65
N ASN A 13 -8.16 -2.96 5.55
CA ASN A 13 -7.68 -2.11 6.64
C ASN A 13 -7.92 -0.62 6.34
N LYS A 14 -9.08 -0.28 5.77
CA LYS A 14 -9.47 1.11 5.47
C LYS A 14 -9.43 1.96 6.76
N GLY A 15 -8.97 3.22 6.63
CA GLY A 15 -8.81 4.13 7.78
C GLY A 15 -7.46 4.04 8.48
N LYS A 16 -6.59 3.10 8.09
CA LYS A 16 -5.25 2.91 8.65
C LYS A 16 -4.17 3.17 7.61
N TRP A 17 -3.09 3.79 8.07
CA TRP A 17 -1.92 4.10 7.27
C TRP A 17 -0.85 3.03 7.46
N TYR A 18 -0.32 2.51 6.36
CA TYR A 18 0.73 1.50 6.38
C TYR A 18 1.91 1.90 5.52
N THR A 19 3.12 1.58 5.96
CA THR A 19 4.34 1.65 5.16
C THR A 19 4.44 0.43 4.24
N SER A 20 5.24 0.53 3.17
CA SER A 20 5.54 -0.62 2.30
C SER A 20 6.19 -1.79 3.04
N ARG A 21 6.92 -1.51 4.13
CA ARG A 21 7.55 -2.53 4.99
C ARG A 21 6.52 -3.30 5.81
N GLU A 22 5.52 -2.61 6.37
CA GLU A 22 4.45 -3.26 7.14
C GLU A 22 3.56 -4.11 6.24
N ILE A 23 3.21 -3.61 5.06
CA ILE A 23 2.43 -4.35 4.07
C ILE A 23 3.20 -5.60 3.63
N SER A 24 4.50 -5.46 3.35
CA SER A 24 5.40 -6.57 3.02
C SER A 24 5.45 -7.63 4.11
N ALA A 25 5.63 -7.22 5.37
CA ALA A 25 5.67 -8.14 6.51
C ALA A 25 4.32 -8.86 6.72
N LYS A 26 3.20 -8.15 6.52
CA LYS A 26 1.85 -8.72 6.68
C LYS A 26 1.46 -9.68 5.54
N LEU A 27 1.92 -9.41 4.32
CA LEU A 27 1.62 -10.24 3.16
C LEU A 27 2.65 -11.36 2.91
N GLY A 28 3.81 -11.32 3.58
CA GLY A 28 4.90 -12.25 3.29
C GLY A 28 5.53 -12.06 1.90
N VAL A 29 5.33 -10.88 1.30
CA VAL A 29 5.80 -10.55 -0.05
C VAL A 29 6.99 -9.60 0.04
N SER A 30 7.92 -9.65 -0.93
CA SER A 30 9.08 -8.76 -0.95
C SER A 30 8.69 -7.27 -0.96
N ILE A 31 9.47 -6.45 -0.27
CA ILE A 31 9.25 -4.98 -0.19
C ILE A 31 9.28 -4.36 -1.61
N GLY A 32 10.14 -4.87 -2.50
CA GLY A 32 10.24 -4.42 -3.89
C GLY A 32 8.93 -4.62 -4.65
N SER A 33 8.34 -5.81 -4.57
CA SER A 33 7.06 -6.12 -5.20
C SER A 33 5.93 -5.25 -4.66
N VAL A 34 5.84 -5.09 -3.34
CA VAL A 34 4.86 -4.20 -2.70
C VAL A 34 5.04 -2.75 -3.17
N THR A 35 6.27 -2.27 -3.25
CA THR A 35 6.57 -0.90 -3.68
C THR A 35 6.16 -0.67 -5.13
N MET A 36 6.41 -1.63 -6.02
CA MET A 36 5.98 -1.54 -7.43
C MET A 36 4.45 -1.53 -7.55
N SER A 37 3.77 -2.38 -6.78
CA SER A 37 2.30 -2.40 -6.71
C SER A 37 1.73 -1.07 -6.20
N LEU A 38 2.26 -0.52 -5.11
CA LEU A 38 1.84 0.77 -4.57
C LEU A 38 2.09 1.92 -5.56
N LYS A 39 3.22 1.90 -6.29
CA LYS A 39 3.48 2.88 -7.36
C LYS A 39 2.41 2.83 -8.46
N LYS A 40 1.98 1.63 -8.88
CA LYS A 40 0.89 1.47 -9.86
C LYS A 40 -0.45 1.93 -9.30
N LEU A 41 -0.80 1.51 -8.08
CA LEU A 41 -2.05 1.88 -7.41
C LEU A 41 -2.17 3.40 -7.18
N ARG A 42 -1.06 4.10 -6.92
CA ARG A 42 -1.04 5.57 -6.84
C ARG A 42 -1.47 6.23 -8.15
N LYS A 43 -1.05 5.69 -9.31
CA LYS A 43 -1.44 6.24 -10.61
C LYS A 43 -2.94 6.10 -10.87
N THR A 44 -3.57 5.09 -10.27
CA THR A 44 -5.01 4.83 -10.42
C THR A 44 -5.89 5.64 -9.46
N ASN A 45 -5.32 6.51 -8.60
CA ASN A 45 -6.05 7.27 -7.57
C ASN A 45 -6.85 6.41 -6.56
N LEU A 46 -6.68 5.09 -6.53
CA LEU A 46 -7.41 4.19 -5.63
C LEU A 46 -6.87 4.20 -4.18
N ILE A 47 -5.66 4.73 -3.98
CA ILE A 47 -4.99 4.80 -2.68
C ILE A 47 -4.49 6.22 -2.41
N LYS A 48 -4.54 6.66 -1.15
CA LYS A 48 -3.86 7.85 -0.65
C LYS A 48 -2.42 7.49 -0.29
N TYR A 49 -1.54 8.46 -0.40
CA TYR A 49 -0.19 8.36 0.13
C TYR A 49 0.20 9.68 0.79
N LYS A 50 1.03 9.61 1.84
CA LYS A 50 1.64 10.77 2.47
C LYS A 50 3.08 10.46 2.84
N ASN A 51 3.95 11.47 2.76
CA ASN A 51 5.32 11.35 3.23
C ASN A 51 5.36 11.74 4.72
N THR A 52 5.87 10.85 5.57
CA THR A 52 5.99 11.07 7.02
C THR A 52 7.41 11.50 7.43
N GLY A 53 8.15 12.14 6.52
CA GLY A 53 9.53 12.58 6.72
C GLY A 53 10.56 11.47 6.48
N LYS A 54 10.38 10.28 7.09
CA LYS A 54 11.31 9.14 6.92
C LYS A 54 10.82 8.09 5.93
N ARG A 55 9.49 7.92 5.78
CA ARG A 55 8.89 6.89 4.92
C ARG A 55 7.56 7.36 4.34
N ASN A 56 7.22 6.82 3.17
CA ASN A 56 5.88 6.95 2.61
C ASN A 56 4.93 5.99 3.32
N THR A 57 3.76 6.48 3.69
CA THR A 57 2.65 5.68 4.19
C THR A 57 1.49 5.73 3.19
N TYR A 58 0.70 4.67 3.17
CA TYR A 58 -0.34 4.40 2.18
C TYR A 58 -1.63 4.01 2.89
N GLU A 59 -2.75 4.50 2.38
CA GLU A 59 -4.09 4.22 2.88
C GLU A 59 -5.03 4.00 1.70
N TYR A 60 -6.03 3.14 1.86
CA TYR A 60 -7.09 2.99 0.86
C TYR A 60 -7.96 4.25 0.75
N ARG A 61 -8.21 4.73 -0.48
CA ARG A 61 -8.95 5.98 -0.72
C ARG A 61 -10.45 5.75 -0.95
N ILE A 62 -10.84 4.67 -1.61
CA ILE A 62 -12.18 4.58 -2.18
C ILE A 62 -13.25 4.29 -1.12
N GLY A 63 -14.07 5.30 -0.87
CA GLY A 63 -15.47 5.19 -0.48
C GLY A 63 -16.25 5.91 -1.56
#